data_AF-A0A3B8SLI6-F1
#
_entry.id   AF-A0A3B8SLI6-F1
#
_cell.length_a   1.000
_cell.length_b   1.000
_cell.length_c   1.000
_cell.angle_alpha   90.00
_cell.angle_beta   90.00
_cell.angle_gamma   90.00
#
_symmetry.space_group_name_H-M   'P 1'
#
loop_
_entity.id
_entity.type
_entity.pdbx_description
1 polymer ?
#
loop_
_entity_poly.entity_id
_entity_poly.type
_entity_poly.pdbx_seq_one_letter_code
_entity_poly.pdbx_strand_id
1 'polypeptide(L)'
;MTVKKQEICNIIETLPDELSSKVIDYIEYLKFTSITNQAPEEVIVKDEEDLRRKLEKGIEESENGNVSSVEEVFSKIEKILVS
;
A
#
# COMPACT_ATOMS: atom_id res chain seq x y z
N MET A 1 24.30 8.63 -3.87
CA MET A 1 23.85 8.78 -2.47
C MET A 1 23.77 10.27 -2.17
N THR A 2 22.72 10.76 -1.50
CA THR A 2 22.68 12.18 -1.04
C THR A 2 23.25 12.27 0.37
N VAL A 3 23.76 13.44 0.77
CA VAL A 3 24.33 13.68 2.11
C VAL A 3 23.34 13.27 3.22
N LYS A 4 22.08 13.66 3.07
CA LYS A 4 21.00 13.28 4.00
C LYS A 4 20.76 11.77 4.09
N LYS A 5 20.84 11.04 2.97
CA LYS A 5 20.69 9.57 2.98
C LYS A 5 21.82 8.91 3.78
N GLN A 6 23.03 9.45 3.68
CA GLN A 6 24.19 8.92 4.37
C GLN A 6 24.15 9.20 5.88
N GLU A 7 23.72 10.40 6.28
CA GLU A 7 23.47 10.72 7.70
C GLU A 7 22.43 9.79 8.33
N ILE A 8 21.33 9.50 7.62
CA ILE A 8 20.30 8.59 8.11
C ILE A 8 20.84 7.17 8.27
N CYS A 9 21.60 6.64 7.30
CA CYS A 9 22.23 5.33 7.42
C CYS A 9 23.16 5.25 8.63
N ASN A 10 24.00 6.27 8.83
CA ASN A 10 24.91 6.32 9.97
C ASN A 10 24.15 6.33 11.31
N ILE A 11 23.03 7.06 11.41
CA ILE A 11 22.19 7.06 12.61
C ILE A 11 21.64 5.65 12.87
N ILE A 12 21.09 5.01 11.84
CA ILE A 12 20.50 3.65 11.95
C ILE A 12 21.56 2.63 12.38
N GLU A 13 22.78 2.69 11.85
CA GLU A 13 23.88 1.80 12.22
C GLU A 13 24.35 1.96 13.67
N THR A 14 24.09 3.11 14.29
CA THR A 14 24.45 3.38 15.70
C THR A 14 23.29 3.15 16.68
N LEU A 15 22.12 2.72 16.21
CA LEU A 15 20.97 2.47 17.08
C LEU A 15 21.13 1.18 17.88
N PRO A 16 20.70 1.16 19.16
CA PRO A 16 20.50 -0.07 19.91
C PRO A 16 19.51 -1.00 19.20
N ASP A 17 19.71 -2.31 19.31
CA ASP A 17 18.91 -3.35 18.64
C ASP A 17 17.38 -3.21 18.88
N GLU A 18 17.01 -2.79 20.09
CA GLU A 18 15.61 -2.58 20.49
C GLU A 18 14.95 -1.40 19.73
N LEU A 19 15.74 -0.40 19.32
CA LEU A 19 15.29 0.71 18.49
C LEU A 19 15.39 0.39 17.00
N SER A 20 16.36 -0.42 16.60
CA SER A 20 16.50 -0.89 15.21
C SER A 20 15.26 -1.65 14.75
N SER A 21 14.66 -2.48 15.62
CA SER A 21 13.39 -3.17 15.31
C SER A 21 12.25 -2.19 15.04
N LYS A 22 12.11 -1.13 15.85
CA LYS A 22 11.09 -0.09 15.65
C LYS A 22 11.29 0.71 14.36
N VAL A 23 12.54 0.91 13.94
CA VAL A 23 12.85 1.57 12.66
C VAL A 23 12.42 0.69 11.49
N ILE A 24 12.62 -0.64 11.58
CA ILE A 24 12.13 -1.59 10.57
C ILE A 24 10.60 -1.55 10.49
N ASP A 25 9.91 -1.63 11.64
CA ASP A 25 8.44 -1.55 11.70
C ASP A 25 7.92 -0.25 11.07
N TYR A 26 8.59 0.87 11.35
CA TYR A 26 8.23 2.16 10.77
C TYR A 26 8.49 2.23 9.26
N ILE A 27 9.58 1.63 8.77
CA ILE A 27 9.83 1.51 7.33
C ILE A 27 8.77 0.65 6.65
N GLU A 28 8.32 -0.44 7.27
CA GLU A 28 7.23 -1.27 6.75
C GLU A 28 5.90 -0.52 6.74
N TYR A 29 5.58 0.20 7.81
CA TYR A 29 4.42 1.10 7.86
C TYR A 29 4.48 2.17 6.76
N LEU A 30 5.65 2.79 6.55
CA LEU A 30 5.83 3.78 5.48
C LEU A 30 5.68 3.18 4.08
N LYS A 31 6.16 1.95 3.87
CA LYS A 31 5.94 1.23 2.60
C LYS A 31 4.45 0.94 2.39
N PHE A 32 3.78 0.43 3.42
CA PHE A 32 2.34 0.15 3.36
C PHE A 32 1.52 1.43 3.11
N THR A 33 1.83 2.52 3.81
CA THR A 33 1.17 3.82 3.60
C THR A 33 1.49 4.43 2.24
N SER A 34 2.71 4.27 1.72
CA SER A 34 3.05 4.71 0.36
C SER A 34 2.26 3.92 -0.69
N ILE A 35 2.15 2.61 -0.53
CA ILE A 35 1.38 1.74 -1.43
C ILE A 35 -0.10 2.11 -1.37
N THR A 36 -0.66 2.29 -0.18
CA THR A 36 -2.07 2.70 -0.03
C THR A 36 -2.31 4.11 -0.55
N ASN A 37 -1.38 5.05 -0.46
CA ASN A 37 -1.55 6.39 -1.05
C ASN A 37 -1.42 6.41 -2.59
N GLN A 38 -0.75 5.43 -3.19
CA GLN A 38 -0.61 5.28 -4.65
C GLN A 38 -1.64 4.33 -5.24
N ALA A 39 -2.34 3.57 -4.39
CA ALA A 39 -3.34 2.63 -4.82
C ALA A 39 -4.58 3.39 -5.35
N PRO A 40 -5.30 2.82 -6.33
CA PRO A 40 -6.58 3.37 -6.76
C PRO A 40 -7.57 3.47 -5.59
N GLU A 41 -8.38 4.53 -5.55
CA GLU A 41 -9.35 4.76 -4.48
C GLU A 41 -10.37 3.62 -4.36
N GLU A 42 -10.60 2.90 -5.44
CA GLU A 42 -11.46 1.72 -5.50
C GLU A 42 -10.95 0.58 -4.62
N VAL A 43 -9.63 0.45 -4.43
CA VAL A 43 -9.02 -0.65 -3.67
C VAL A 43 -8.56 -0.27 -2.26
N ILE A 44 -8.51 1.02 -1.93
CA ILE A 44 -8.15 1.50 -0.57
C ILE A 44 -9.36 1.45 0.36
N VAL A 45 -9.29 0.67 1.43
CA VAL A 45 -10.34 0.69 2.47
C VAL A 45 -10.06 1.83 3.46
N LYS A 46 -10.99 2.78 3.58
CA LYS A 46 -10.83 3.95 4.46
C LYS A 46 -11.35 3.72 5.88
N ASP A 47 -12.48 3.03 6.00
CA ASP A 47 -13.18 2.73 7.25
C ASP A 47 -14.09 1.51 7.08
N GLU A 48 -14.78 1.10 8.16
CA GLU A 48 -15.66 -0.08 8.19
C GLU A 48 -16.86 0.06 7.24
N GLU A 49 -17.45 1.25 7.14
CA GLU A 49 -18.59 1.50 6.25
C GLU A 49 -18.16 1.49 4.77
N ASP A 50 -16.99 2.03 4.47
CA ASP A 50 -16.38 1.96 3.14
C ASP A 50 -16.08 0.50 2.74
N LEU A 51 -15.56 -0.30 3.67
CA LEU A 51 -15.34 -1.74 3.45
C LEU A 51 -16.67 -2.43 3.09
N ARG A 52 -17.70 -2.22 3.91
CA ARG A 52 -19.01 -2.84 3.72
C ARG A 52 -19.60 -2.48 2.36
N ARG A 53 -19.62 -1.20 2.00
CA ARG A 53 -20.14 -0.73 0.70
C ARG A 53 -19.39 -1.34 -0.48
N LYS A 54 -18.06 -1.44 -0.40
CA LYS A 54 -17.24 -2.04 -1.47
C LYS A 54 -17.50 -3.53 -1.63
N LEU A 55 -17.70 -4.25 -0.53
CA LEU A 55 -18.06 -5.66 -0.55
C LEU A 55 -19.46 -5.87 -1.15
N GLU A 56 -20.45 -5.09 -0.75
CA GLU A 56 -21.82 -5.16 -1.30
C GLU A 56 -21.81 -4.88 -2.81
N LYS A 57 -21.07 -3.87 -3.27
CA LYS A 57 -20.88 -3.55 -4.69
C LYS A 57 -20.18 -4.68 -5.46
N GLY A 58 -19.16 -5.31 -4.87
CA GLY A 58 -18.46 -6.44 -5.48
C GLY A 58 -19.36 -7.68 -5.64
N ILE A 59 -20.25 -7.94 -4.68
CA ILE A 59 -21.26 -9.00 -4.77
C ILE A 59 -22.23 -8.71 -5.91
N GLU A 60 -22.79 -7.49 -5.97
CA GLU A 60 -23.71 -7.07 -7.04
C GLU A 60 -23.05 -7.15 -8.44
N GLU A 61 -21.81 -6.70 -8.57
CA GLU A 61 -21.07 -6.77 -9.84
C GLU A 61 -20.81 -8.22 -10.27
N SER A 62 -20.53 -9.11 -9.31
CA SER A 62 -20.38 -10.54 -9.56
C SER A 62 -21.69 -11.19 -10.01
N GLU A 63 -22.81 -10.86 -9.37
CA GLU A 63 -24.15 -11.37 -9.74
C GLU A 63 -24.58 -10.89 -11.13
N ASN A 64 -24.22 -9.65 -11.49
CA ASN A 64 -24.50 -9.07 -12.80
C ASN A 64 -23.53 -9.53 -13.90
N GLY A 65 -22.60 -10.44 -13.60
CA GLY A 65 -21.61 -10.97 -14.53
C GLY A 65 -20.50 -9.98 -14.91
N ASN A 66 -20.40 -8.85 -14.20
CA ASN A 66 -19.38 -7.82 -14.39
C ASN A 66 -18.15 -8.09 -13.51
N VAL A 67 -17.56 -9.28 -13.68
CA VAL A 67 -16.39 -9.73 -12.92
C VAL A 67 -15.12 -9.41 -13.72
N SER A 68 -14.22 -8.62 -13.13
CA SER A 68 -12.88 -8.41 -13.70
C SER A 68 -11.98 -9.60 -13.36
N SER A 69 -11.17 -10.05 -14.32
CA SER A 69 -10.15 -11.07 -14.05
C SER A 69 -9.00 -10.50 -13.22
N VAL A 70 -8.30 -11.37 -12.49
CA VAL A 70 -7.12 -10.98 -11.70
C VAL A 70 -6.08 -10.32 -12.60
N GLU A 71 -5.78 -10.89 -13.76
CA GLU A 71 -4.85 -10.35 -14.75
C GLU A 71 -5.23 -8.95 -15.27
N GLU A 72 -6.53 -8.67 -15.51
CA GLU A 72 -6.99 -7.35 -15.92
C GLU A 72 -6.82 -6.30 -14.81
N VAL A 73 -7.07 -6.69 -13.57
CA VAL A 73 -6.90 -5.82 -12.40
C VAL A 73 -5.41 -5.51 -12.18
N PHE A 74 -4.55 -6.52 -12.24
CA PHE A 74 -3.09 -6.33 -12.14
C PHE A 74 -2.56 -5.43 -13.26
N SER A 75 -3.00 -5.62 -14.50
CA SER A 75 -2.61 -4.78 -15.64
C SER A 75 -3.04 -3.32 -15.49
N LYS A 76 -4.18 -3.05 -14.86
CA LYS A 76 -4.63 -1.67 -14.56
C LYS A 76 -3.76 -1.04 -13.47
N ILE A 77 -3.41 -1.79 -12.43
CA ILE A 77 -2.54 -1.31 -11.34
C ILE A 77 -1.13 -1.01 -11.86
N GLU A 78 -0.54 -1.88 -12.69
CA GLU A 78 0.78 -1.64 -13.28
C GLU A 78 0.83 -0.34 -14.07
N LYS A 79 -0.22 -0.02 -14.84
CA LYS A 79 -0.29 1.24 -15.59
C LYS A 79 -0.32 2.47 -14.68
N ILE A 80 -1.00 2.37 -13.54
CA ILE A 80 -1.11 3.46 -12.56
C ILE A 80 0.22 3.68 -11.84
N LEU A 81 0.97 2.61 -11.54
CA LEU A 81 2.28 2.68 -10.87
C LEU A 81 3.43 3.18 -11.76
N VAL A 82 3.25 3.18 -13.08
CA VAL A 82 4.26 3.61 -14.07
C VAL A 82 4.02 5.06 -14.55
N SER A 83 2.93 5.70 -14.11
CA SER A 83 2.57 7.10 -14.41
C SER A 83 3.19 8.09 -13.43
#